data_AF-A0A543FEZ4-F1
#
_entry.id   AF-A0A543FEZ4-F1
#
_cell.length_a   1.000
_cell.length_b   1.000
_cell.length_c   1.000
_cell.angle_alpha   90.00
_cell.angle_beta   90.00
_cell.angle_gamma   90.00
#
_symmetry.space_group_name_H-M   'P 1'
#
loop_
_entity.id
_entity.type
_entity.pdbx_description
1 polymer ?
#
loop_
_entity_poly.entity_id
_entity_poly.type
_entity_poly.pdbx_seq_one_letter_code
_entity_poly.pdbx_strand_id
1 'polypeptide(L)' 'MTKLEENEILKPGQKAPASGIYECCGPTSCGHRFSTDVAGHRLPPLPADCKGGGWRLQQPTPHIHAAEG' A
#
# COMPACT_ATOMS: atom_id res chain seq x y z
N MET A 1 6.13 -15.38 10.72
CA MET A 1 5.90 -14.65 9.45
C MET A 1 4.49 -14.10 9.52
N THR A 2 4.32 -12.89 10.04
CA THR A 2 3.00 -12.25 10.19
C THR A 2 2.51 -11.88 8.81
N LYS A 3 1.54 -12.67 8.32
CA LYS A 3 0.75 -12.38 7.13
C LYS A 3 0.20 -10.96 7.28
N LEU A 4 0.52 -10.09 6.35
CA LEU A 4 -0.15 -8.80 6.29
C LEU A 4 -1.61 -9.06 6.07
N GLU A 5 -2.43 -8.66 7.02
CA GLU A 5 -3.86 -8.70 6.82
C GLU A 5 -4.15 -7.76 5.65
N GLU A 6 -4.71 -8.29 4.58
CA GLU A 6 -5.01 -7.59 3.31
C GLU A 6 -5.97 -6.39 3.52
N ASN A 7 -6.44 -6.20 4.75
CA ASN A 7 -7.31 -5.11 5.18
C ASN A 7 -6.68 -4.18 6.23
N GLU A 8 -5.37 -4.30 6.49
CA GLU A 8 -4.69 -3.40 7.43
C GLU A 8 -4.56 -1.99 6.84
N ILE A 9 -4.96 -0.99 7.63
CA ILE A 9 -4.82 0.43 7.28
C ILE A 9 -3.50 0.94 7.82
N LEU A 10 -2.56 1.20 6.91
CA LEU A 10 -1.22 1.69 7.22
C LEU A 10 -1.21 3.22 7.28
N LYS A 11 -0.63 3.78 8.34
CA LYS A 11 -0.53 5.23 8.49
C LYS A 11 0.57 5.81 7.60
N PRO A 12 0.44 7.08 7.18
CA PRO A 12 1.52 7.76 6.48
C PRO A 12 2.81 7.74 7.32
N GLY A 13 3.94 7.47 6.67
CA GLY A 13 5.23 7.32 7.34
C GLY A 13 5.49 5.93 7.94
N GLN A 14 4.52 5.02 7.96
CA GLN A 14 4.80 3.60 8.22
C GLN A 14 5.52 2.97 7.02
N LYS A 15 6.28 1.92 7.30
CA LYS A 15 6.94 1.13 6.25
C LYS A 15 5.91 0.23 5.59
N ALA A 16 5.80 0.34 4.28
CA ALA A 16 5.06 -0.57 3.42
C ALA A 16 5.58 -1.99 3.68
N PRO A 17 4.75 -2.90 4.18
CA PRO A 17 5.25 -4.17 4.66
C PRO A 17 5.45 -5.18 3.51
N ALA A 18 4.88 -4.92 2.33
CA ALA A 18 5.13 -5.65 1.10
C ALA A 18 5.30 -4.69 -0.11
N SER A 19 5.92 -5.17 -1.17
CA SER A 19 5.82 -4.56 -2.50
C SER A 19 4.40 -4.72 -3.03
N GLY A 20 3.87 -3.69 -3.67
CA GLY A 20 2.49 -3.72 -4.16
C GLY A 20 1.88 -2.37 -4.43
N ILE A 21 0.59 -2.41 -4.74
CA ILE A 21 -0.27 -1.26 -4.94
C ILE A 21 -1.09 -1.04 -3.68
N TYR A 22 -0.90 0.13 -3.09
CA TYR A 22 -1.62 0.65 -1.94
C TYR A 22 -2.64 1.70 -2.40
N GLU A 23 -3.79 1.77 -1.74
CA GLU A 23 -4.85 2.72 -2.04
C GLU A 23 -5.24 3.52 -0.79
N CYS A 24 -5.52 4.82 -0.94
CA CYS A 24 -5.99 5.65 0.17
C CYS A 24 -7.36 5.14 0.63
N CYS A 25 -7.46 4.73 1.89
CA CYS A 25 -8.71 4.28 2.49
C CYS A 25 -9.39 5.46 3.20
N GLY A 26 -10.57 5.86 2.72
CA GLY A 26 -11.36 6.97 3.26
C GLY A 26 -12.87 6.77 3.06
N PRO A 27 -13.71 7.63 3.66
CA PRO A 27 -15.17 7.54 3.55
C PRO A 27 -15.67 7.72 2.11
N THR A 28 -14.86 8.32 1.24
CA THR A 28 -15.05 8.38 -0.20
C THR A 28 -13.80 7.78 -0.83
N SER A 29 -13.95 6.88 -1.79
CA SER A 29 -12.81 6.37 -2.54
C SER A 29 -12.18 7.53 -3.30
N CYS A 30 -11.04 8.02 -2.82
CA CYS A 30 -10.32 9.12 -3.45
C CYS A 30 -9.50 8.68 -4.67
N GLY A 31 -9.45 7.37 -4.97
CA GLY A 31 -8.72 6.82 -6.12
C GLY A 31 -7.20 6.99 -6.06
N HIS A 32 -6.64 7.49 -4.95
CA HIS A 32 -5.21 7.67 -4.80
C HIS A 32 -4.51 6.32 -4.64
N ARG A 33 -3.69 5.98 -5.62
CA ARG A 33 -2.84 4.79 -5.60
C ARG A 33 -1.38 5.16 -5.37
N PHE A 34 -0.74 4.39 -4.51
CA PHE A 34 0.69 4.42 -4.27
C PHE A 34 1.25 3.03 -4.59
N SER A 35 2.17 2.93 -5.54
CA SER A 35 2.86 1.68 -5.85
C SER A 35 4.29 1.75 -5.36
N THR A 36 4.72 0.69 -4.68
CA THR A 36 6.12 0.50 -4.30
C THR A 36 6.59 -0.86 -4.77
N ASP A 37 7.72 -0.87 -5.47
CA ASP A 37 8.39 -2.09 -5.91
C ASP A 37 9.17 -2.75 -4.76
N VAL A 38 9.51 -1.99 -3.72
CA VAL A 38 10.28 -2.48 -2.57
C VAL A 38 9.44 -2.53 -1.30
N ALA A 39 9.55 -3.65 -0.56
CA ALA A 39 9.07 -3.75 0.80
C ALA A 39 9.96 -2.92 1.74
N GLY A 40 9.36 -2.30 2.75
CA GLY A 40 10.02 -1.42 3.71
C GLY A 40 10.01 0.05 3.33
N HIS A 41 9.53 0.42 2.13
CA HIS A 41 9.42 1.82 1.70
C HIS A 41 8.45 2.60 2.59
N ARG A 42 8.78 3.84 2.97
CA ARG A 42 7.86 4.65 3.77
C ARG A 42 6.67 5.07 2.91
N LEU A 43 5.46 4.84 3.41
CA LEU A 43 4.26 5.32 2.76
C LEU A 43 4.22 6.85 2.81
N PRO A 44 3.92 7.53 1.68
CA PRO A 44 3.92 8.97 1.65
C PRO A 44 2.77 9.56 2.47
N PRO A 45 2.86 10.84 2.88
CA PRO A 45 1.72 11.59 3.39
C PRO A 45 0.54 11.51 2.41
N LEU A 46 -0.67 11.40 2.95
CA LEU A 46 -1.87 11.50 2.14
C LEU A 46 -1.96 12.91 1.52
N PRO A 47 -2.45 13.04 0.27
CA PRO A 47 -2.68 14.34 -0.31
C PRO A 47 -3.71 15.11 0.53
N ALA A 48 -3.59 16.45 0.56
CA ALA A 48 -4.40 17.31 1.41
C ALA A 48 -5.92 17.16 1.21
N ASP A 49 -6.34 16.67 0.05
CA ASP A 49 -7.73 16.42 -0.31
C ASP A 49 -8.22 15.00 0.05
N CYS A 50 -7.32 14.06 0.42
CA CYS A 50 -7.76 12.73 0.88
C CYS A 50 -8.28 12.85 2.32
N LYS A 51 -9.60 12.65 2.51
CA LYS A 51 -10.20 12.44 3.84
C LYS A 51 -9.93 11.03 4.41
N GLY A 52 -9.01 10.29 3.80
CA GLY A 52 -8.65 8.96 4.22
C GLY A 52 -7.82 8.92 5.50
N GLY A 53 -7.87 7.77 6.18
CA GLY A 53 -7.11 7.52 7.42
C GLY A 53 -5.76 6.84 7.21
N GLY A 54 -5.50 6.33 6.01
CA GLY A 54 -4.25 5.64 5.68
C GLY A 54 -4.27 4.94 4.33
N TRP A 55 -3.29 4.07 4.14
CA TRP A 55 -3.06 3.27 2.94
C TRP A 55 -3.45 1.83 3.19
N ARG A 56 -4.26 1.24 2.31
CA ARG A 56 -4.60 -0.18 2.34
C ARG A 56 -3.91 -0.88 1.18
N LEU A 57 -3.30 -2.04 1.44
CA LEU A 57 -2.74 -2.87 0.38
C LEU A 57 -3.89 -3.45 -0.46
N GLN A 58 -3.97 -3.06 -1.74
CA GLN A 58 -4.99 -3.56 -2.67
C GLN A 58 -4.47 -4.77 -3.46
N GLN A 59 -3.23 -4.68 -3.94
CA GLN A 59 -2.62 -5.75 -4.72
C GLN A 59 -1.17 -5.90 -4.28
N PRO A 60 -0.82 -6.92 -3.49
CA PRO A 60 0.58 -7.27 -3.32
C PRO A 60 1.18 -7.63 -4.68
N THR A 61 2.34 -7.08 -5.01
CA THR A 61 3.19 -7.68 -6.04
C THR A 61 4.06 -8.69 -5.33
N PRO A 62 3.70 -9.99 -5.37
CA PRO A 62 4.66 -11.01 -4.99
C PRO A 62 5.88 -10.83 -5.90
N HIS A 63 7.06 -10.84 -5.30
CA HIS A 63 8.33 -10.96 -6.00
C HIS A 63 8.42 -12.38 -6.58
N ILE A 64 7.45 -12.79 -7.39
CA ILE A 64 7.59 -13.96 -8.25
C ILE A 64 8.76 -13.62 -9.15
N HIS A 65 9.85 -14.37 -8.95
CA HIS A 65 10.82 -14.55 -10.00
C HIS A 65 10.02 -14.79 -11.28
N ALA A 66 10.03 -13.81 -12.18
CA ALA A 66 9.74 -14.04 -13.58
C ALA A 66 10.80 -15.05 -14.06
N ALA A 67 10.51 -16.34 -13.87
CA ALA A 67 11.10 -17.37 -14.69
C ALA A 67 10.41 -17.21 -16.04
N GLU A 68 11.00 -16.32 -16.83
CA GLU A 68 10.87 -16.23 -18.28
C GLU A 68 10.86 -17.66 -18.83
N GLY A 69 9.84 -18.00 -19.62
CA GLY A 69 9.79 -19.22 -20.42
C GLY A 69 10.51 -19.07 -21.74
#